data_AF-A0A940QJF8-F1
#
_entry.id   AF-A0A940QJF8-F1
#
_cell.length_a   1.000
_cell.length_b   1.000
_cell.length_c   1.000
_cell.angle_alpha   90.00
_cell.angle_beta   90.00
_cell.angle_gamma   90.00
#
_symmetry.space_group_name_H-M   'P 1'
#
loop_
_entity.id
_entity.type
_entity.pdbx_description
1 polymer ?
#
loop_
_entity_poly.entity_id
_entity_poly.type
_entity_poly.pdbx_seq_one_letter_code
_entity_poly.pdbx_strand_id
1 'polypeptide(L)'
;MCKRFDDWSQEIKEFCDSNGYSFEKAKKLSKCWGKDDLFLQYFDPNSESVKKGLGLLDETPMPLVLYIKKMPDGSLSFKQTEHTKRYLA
;
A
#
# COMPACT_ATOMS: atom_id res chain seq x y z
N MET A 1 1.09 -12.84 5.25
CA MET A 1 -0.15 -12.31 5.84
C MET A 1 0.21 -11.05 6.60
N CYS A 2 -0.44 -9.91 6.33
CA CYS A 2 -0.10 -8.62 6.93
C CYS A 2 -1.14 -8.30 8.00
N LYS A 3 -0.80 -8.57 9.26
CA LYS A 3 -1.72 -8.37 10.40
C LYS A 3 -2.35 -6.97 10.39
N ARG A 4 -1.57 -5.94 10.05
CA ARG A 4 -2.05 -4.56 10.08
C ARG A 4 -3.09 -4.28 8.99
N PHE A 5 -2.92 -4.86 7.82
CA PHE A 5 -3.91 -4.75 6.76
C PHE A 5 -5.19 -5.51 7.13
N ASP A 6 -5.05 -6.69 7.74
CA ASP A 6 -6.19 -7.50 8.16
C ASP A 6 -6.99 -6.78 9.28
N ASP A 7 -6.29 -6.25 10.29
CA ASP A 7 -6.86 -5.48 11.40
C ASP A 7 -7.61 -4.22 10.93
N TRP A 8 -7.16 -3.59 9.83
CA TRP A 8 -7.69 -2.33 9.30
C TRP A 8 -8.51 -2.51 8.00
N SER A 9 -8.84 -3.77 7.68
CA SER A 9 -9.38 -4.12 6.36
C SER A 9 -10.71 -3.44 6.06
N GLN A 10 -11.54 -3.24 7.07
CA GLN A 10 -12.85 -2.60 6.94
C GLN A 10 -12.70 -1.11 6.60
N GLU A 11 -11.87 -0.37 7.34
CA GLU A 11 -11.63 1.05 7.11
C GLU A 11 -10.91 1.30 5.79
N ILE A 12 -9.99 0.41 5.39
CA ILE A 12 -9.34 0.47 4.08
C ILE A 12 -10.36 0.26 2.96
N LYS A 13 -11.31 -0.67 3.15
CA LYS A 13 -12.38 -0.90 2.18
C LYS A 13 -13.30 0.32 2.06
N GLU A 14 -13.71 0.91 3.19
CA GLU A 14 -14.54 2.12 3.21
C GLU A 14 -13.84 3.31 2.54
N PHE A 15 -12.54 3.48 2.79
CA PHE A 15 -11.71 4.46 2.09
C PHE A 15 -11.71 4.21 0.57
N CYS A 16 -11.56 2.96 0.14
CA CYS A 16 -11.56 2.62 -1.28
C CYS A 16 -12.90 2.92 -1.94
N ASP A 17 -14.00 2.44 -1.33
CA ASP A 17 -15.36 2.60 -1.83
C ASP A 17 -15.72 4.11 -1.96
N SER A 18 -15.35 4.92 -0.96
CA SER A 18 -15.64 6.37 -0.94
C SER A 18 -14.87 7.18 -1.98
N ASN A 19 -13.74 6.67 -2.46
CA ASN A 19 -12.87 7.37 -3.42
C ASN A 19 -12.93 6.77 -4.85
N GLY A 20 -13.78 5.77 -5.08
CA GLY A 20 -13.85 5.07 -6.37
C GLY A 20 -12.60 4.23 -6.65
N TYR A 21 -12.00 3.65 -5.62
CA TYR A 21 -10.82 2.79 -5.70
C TYR A 21 -11.17 1.32 -5.46
N SER A 22 -10.32 0.43 -5.95
CA SER A 22 -10.45 -1.02 -5.82
C SER A 22 -9.75 -1.55 -4.56
N PHE A 23 -10.55 -2.01 -3.59
CA PHE A 23 -10.03 -2.73 -2.42
C PHE A 23 -9.25 -4.01 -2.81
N GLU A 24 -9.67 -4.70 -3.87
CA GLU A 24 -8.95 -5.88 -4.37
C GLU A 24 -7.57 -5.54 -4.95
N LYS A 25 -7.39 -4.34 -5.53
CA LYS A 25 -6.05 -3.85 -5.91
C LYS A 25 -5.22 -3.54 -4.66
N ALA A 26 -5.80 -2.88 -3.65
CA ALA A 26 -5.11 -2.61 -2.38
C ALA A 26 -4.62 -3.91 -1.69
N LYS A 27 -5.43 -4.98 -1.73
CA LYS A 27 -5.06 -6.31 -1.21
C LYS A 27 -3.86 -6.94 -1.92
N LYS A 28 -3.62 -6.63 -3.19
CA LYS A 28 -2.50 -7.19 -3.96
C LYS A 28 -1.20 -6.40 -3.83
N LEU A 29 -1.24 -5.18 -3.32
CA LEU A 29 -0.04 -4.36 -3.11
C LEU A 29 0.88 -4.97 -2.07
N SER A 30 2.17 -4.69 -2.22
CA SER A 30 3.17 -4.99 -1.19
C SER A 30 2.86 -4.17 0.07
N LYS A 31 3.08 -4.77 1.24
CA LYS A 31 2.71 -4.19 2.53
C LYS A 31 3.94 -4.14 3.40
N CYS A 32 4.31 -2.93 3.81
CA CYS A 32 5.28 -2.69 4.87
C CYS A 32 4.53 -2.05 6.04
N TRP A 33 4.77 -2.49 7.28
CA TRP A 33 4.05 -1.94 8.43
C TRP A 33 4.94 -1.85 9.65
N GLY A 34 4.69 -0.81 10.45
CA GLY A 34 5.28 -0.62 11.76
C GLY A 34 4.21 -0.77 12.84
N LYS A 35 4.46 -0.14 13.99
CA LYS A 35 3.54 -0.19 15.13
C LYS A 35 2.23 0.54 14.82
N ASP A 36 2.32 1.72 14.21
CA ASP A 36 1.19 2.65 14.06
C ASP A 36 0.97 3.03 12.59
N ASP A 37 1.59 2.31 11.67
CA ASP A 37 1.69 2.69 10.28
C ASP A 37 1.67 1.48 9.34
N LEU A 38 1.05 1.67 8.18
CA LEU A 38 0.99 0.72 7.08
C LEU A 38 1.23 1.48 5.77
N PHE A 39 2.17 0.97 4.98
CA PHE A 39 2.50 1.44 3.65
C PHE A 39 2.02 0.39 2.65
N LEU A 40 1.20 0.81 1.68
CA LEU A 40 0.90 0.03 0.50
C LEU A 40 1.81 0.49 -0.63
N GLN A 41 2.58 -0.44 -1.18
CA GLN A 41 3.58 -0.17 -2.21
C GLN A 41 3.32 -1.02 -3.44
N TYR A 42 3.56 -0.44 -4.62
CA TYR A 42 3.48 -1.19 -5.87
C TYR A 42 4.80 -1.91 -6.12
N PHE A 43 4.73 -3.23 -6.29
CA PHE A 43 5.84 -4.04 -6.78
C PHE A 43 5.61 -4.30 -8.27
N ASP A 44 6.55 -3.87 -9.12
CA ASP A 44 6.51 -4.15 -10.55
C ASP A 44 7.23 -5.48 -10.84
N PRO A 45 6.50 -6.58 -11.10
CA PRO A 45 7.12 -7.86 -11.43
C PRO A 45 7.81 -7.86 -12.80
N ASN A 46 7.55 -6.85 -13.63
CA ASN A 46 8.13 -6.72 -14.97
C ASN A 46 9.27 -5.71 -15.03
N SER A 47 9.71 -5.17 -13.88
CA SER A 47 10.86 -4.26 -13.86
C SER A 47 12.10 -4.96 -14.40
N GLU A 48 12.98 -4.19 -15.06
CA GLU A 48 14.24 -4.73 -15.59
C GLU A 48 15.10 -5.33 -14.47
N SER A 49 15.04 -4.76 -13.28
CA SER A 49 15.74 -5.28 -12.11
C SER A 49 15.25 -6.66 -11.68
N VAL A 50 13.93 -6.89 -11.68
CA VAL A 50 13.34 -8.21 -11.40
C VAL A 50 13.75 -9.21 -12.48
N LYS A 51 13.67 -8.84 -13.76
CA LYS A 51 14.09 -9.71 -14.88
C LYS A 51 15.57 -10.08 -14.83
N LYS A 52 16.42 -9.16 -14.37
CA LYS A 52 17.87 -9.36 -14.22
C LYS A 52 18.25 -10.06 -12.91
N GLY A 53 17.28 -10.40 -12.06
CA GLY A 53 17.53 -11.08 -10.79
C GLY A 53 18.30 -10.24 -9.77
N LEU A 54 18.25 -8.91 -9.88
CA LEU A 54 19.00 -8.01 -8.99
C LEU A 54 18.51 -8.10 -7.54
N GLY A 55 17.23 -8.38 -7.31
CA GLY A 55 16.69 -8.60 -5.97
C GLY A 55 17.00 -7.45 -5.03
N LEU A 56 17.75 -7.72 -3.96
CA LEU A 56 18.18 -6.72 -2.97
C LEU A 56 19.22 -5.71 -3.49
N LEU A 57 19.80 -5.95 -4.67
CA LEU A 57 20.72 -5.02 -5.33
C LEU A 57 19.97 -3.95 -6.16
N ASP A 58 18.65 -4.07 -6.30
CA ASP A 58 17.83 -3.03 -6.91
C ASP A 58 17.60 -1.88 -5.92
N GLU A 59 18.26 -0.76 -6.15
CA GLU A 59 18.09 0.47 -5.36
C GLU A 59 16.86 1.28 -5.78
N THR A 60 16.10 0.82 -6.78
CA THR A 60 14.89 1.52 -7.23
C THR A 60 13.81 1.48 -6.15
N PRO A 61 13.38 2.64 -5.61
CA PRO A 61 12.38 2.64 -4.55
C PRO A 61 11.01 2.19 -5.10
N MET A 62 10.35 1.29 -4.37
CA MET A 62 8.97 0.89 -4.70
C MET A 62 8.02 2.09 -4.55
N PRO A 63 7.20 2.40 -5.57
CA PRO A 63 6.21 3.48 -5.51
C PRO A 63 5.29 3.33 -4.30
N LEU A 64 5.26 4.33 -3.43
CA LEU A 64 4.31 4.39 -2.32
C LEU A 64 2.93 4.75 -2.86
N VAL A 65 1.96 3.85 -2.70
CA VAL A 65 0.60 3.99 -3.23
C VAL A 65 -0.34 4.60 -2.21
N LEU A 66 -0.26 4.18 -0.94
CA LEU A 66 -1.11 4.67 0.13
C LEU A 66 -0.37 4.57 1.46
N TYR A 67 -0.42 5.62 2.26
CA TYR A 67 0.08 5.61 3.63
C TYR A 67 -1.08 5.69 4.61
N ILE A 68 -1.12 4.76 5.56
CA ILE A 68 -2.16 4.65 6.56
C ILE A 68 -1.49 4.75 7.93
N LYS A 69 -1.97 5.66 8.78
CA LYS A 69 -1.42 5.88 10.12
C LYS A 69 -2.52 5.83 11.17
N LYS A 70 -2.31 5.08 12.23
CA LYS A 70 -3.14 5.14 13.43
C LYS A 70 -2.83 6.39 14.23
N MET A 71 -3.87 7.16 14.51
CA MET A 71 -3.80 8.39 15.28
C MET A 71 -3.95 8.08 16.79
N PRO A 72 -3.54 9.00 17.68
CA PRO A 72 -3.63 8.79 19.13
C PRO A 72 -5.05 8.53 19.66
N ASP A 73 -6.07 9.04 18.97
CA ASP A 73 -7.50 8.81 19.25
C ASP A 73 -8.01 7.44 18.79
N GLY A 74 -7.15 6.64 18.15
CA GLY A 74 -7.47 5.32 17.63
C GLY A 74 -7.94 5.30 16.18
N SER A 75 -8.25 6.46 15.58
CA SER A 75 -8.69 6.58 14.19
C SER A 75 -7.55 6.31 13.19
N LEU A 76 -7.90 6.05 11.93
CA LEU A 76 -6.93 5.90 10.84
C LEU A 76 -6.92 7.14 9.94
N SER A 77 -5.72 7.68 9.74
CA SER A 77 -5.45 8.72 8.75
C SER A 77 -4.96 8.07 7.44
N PHE A 78 -5.57 8.46 6.32
CA PHE A 78 -5.22 7.98 4.99
C PHE A 78 -4.57 9.12 4.19
N LYS A 79 -3.32 8.91 3.78
CA LYS A 79 -2.57 9.85 2.94
C LYS A 79 -2.34 9.24 1.56
N GLN A 80 -3.00 9.84 0.57
CA GLN A 80 -2.78 9.54 -0.85
C GLN A 80 -1.43 10.09 -1.32
N THR A 81 -0.90 9.51 -2.39
CA THR A 81 0.28 9.95 -3.13
C THR A 81 -0.11 10.18 -4.59
N GLU A 82 0.83 10.70 -5.39
CA GLU A 82 0.69 10.79 -6.84
C GLU A 82 0.40 9.43 -7.53
N HIS A 83 0.67 8.32 -6.86
CA HIS A 83 0.49 6.96 -7.38
C HIS A 83 -0.84 6.32 -6.99
N THR A 84 -1.56 6.86 -5.99
CA THR A 84 -2.80 6.25 -5.46
C THR A 84 -3.80 5.96 -6.57
N LYS A 85 -4.18 6.99 -7.34
CA LYS A 85 -5.17 6.85 -8.41
C LYS A 85 -4.72 5.86 -9.48
N ARG A 86 -3.44 5.87 -9.87
CA ARG A 86 -2.90 4.98 -10.90
C ARG A 86 -3.05 3.50 -10.54
N TYR A 87 -2.80 3.16 -9.27
CA TYR A 87 -2.73 1.75 -8.85
C TYR A 87 -3.98 1.27 -8.12
N LEU A 88 -4.85 2.17 -7.68
CA LEU A 88 -6.09 1.80 -6.98
C LEU A 88 -7.37 2.06 -7.78
N ALA A 89 -7.45 3.04 -8.69
CA ALA A 89 -8.64 3.24 -9.53
C ALA A 89 -8.83 2.08 -10.51
#